data_AF-A0A2T3N2S4-F1
#
_entry.id   AF-A0A2T3N2S4-F1
#
_cell.length_a   1.000
_cell.length_b   1.000
_cell.length_c   1.000
_cell.angle_alpha   90.00
_cell.angle_beta   90.00
_cell.angle_gamma   90.00
#
_symmetry.space_group_name_H-M   'P 1'
#
loop_
_entity.id
_entity.type
_entity.pdbx_description
1 polymer ?
#
loop_
_entity_poly.entity_id
_entity_poly.type
_entity_poly.pdbx_seq_one_letter_code
_entity_poly.pdbx_strand_id
1 'polypeptide(L)'
;MRAFVLRARSAPTDSQLLLASVGQEAHTEILAHTLMNTIFVAQSHRDDVIVHLVLESTQDFSRTISFNSNEISNIGGFHEQALLNKVARALDISKGMSKEQERIVEPGITVRTISFEKLVQELAEDYQLFMMDKKGTSIREQEFVGNPCFLLTDHIPMPKKSFNSLKRLGAIKISLGPKMLFASQCVVLIHNELDLSL
;
A
#
# COMPACT_ATOMS: atom_id res chain seq x y z
N MET A 1 3.36 14.29 5.54
CA MET A 1 3.00 12.87 5.63
C MET A 1 3.17 12.19 4.27
N ARG A 2 3.69 10.96 4.23
CA ARG A 2 3.90 10.16 3.03
C ARG A 2 2.91 8.99 3.03
N ALA A 3 2.09 8.88 1.99
CA ALA A 3 1.14 7.76 1.85
C ALA A 3 1.58 6.78 0.77
N PHE A 4 1.37 5.49 1.01
CA PHE A 4 1.63 4.42 0.04
C PHE A 4 0.39 3.55 -0.07
N VAL A 5 -0.09 3.32 -1.30
CA VAL A 5 -1.20 2.40 -1.58
C VAL A 5 -0.66 1.25 -2.39
N LEU A 6 -0.69 0.04 -1.84
CA LEU A 6 -0.42 -1.19 -2.59
C LEU A 6 -1.75 -1.85 -2.96
N ARG A 7 -2.09 -1.83 -4.25
CA ARG A 7 -3.22 -2.59 -4.78
C ARG A 7 -2.78 -4.03 -5.06
N ALA A 8 -3.15 -4.94 -4.15
CA ALA A 8 -2.85 -6.36 -4.23
C ALA A 8 -4.05 -7.11 -4.81
N ARG A 9 -4.08 -7.21 -6.14
CA ARG A 9 -5.21 -7.75 -6.90
C ARG A 9 -5.35 -9.26 -6.74
N SER A 10 -4.22 -9.94 -6.61
CA SER A 10 -4.13 -11.40 -6.43
C SER A 10 -4.30 -11.84 -4.97
N ALA A 11 -4.08 -10.93 -4.01
CA ALA A 11 -4.05 -11.28 -2.59
C ALA A 11 -5.47 -11.60 -2.06
N PRO A 12 -5.66 -12.81 -1.47
CA PRO A 12 -6.95 -13.22 -0.94
C PRO A 12 -7.33 -12.45 0.31
N THR A 13 -8.63 -12.26 0.49
CA THR A 13 -9.23 -11.62 1.68
C THR A 13 -9.58 -12.64 2.79
N ASP A 14 -9.36 -13.93 2.54
CA ASP A 14 -9.36 -14.96 3.59
C ASP A 14 -7.96 -15.06 4.23
N SER A 15 -7.91 -15.03 5.56
CA SER A 15 -6.66 -14.99 6.33
C SER A 15 -5.80 -16.24 6.18
N GLN A 16 -6.42 -17.43 6.11
CA GLN A 16 -5.68 -18.68 5.98
C GLN A 16 -5.13 -18.85 4.57
N LEU A 17 -5.94 -18.52 3.55
CA LEU A 17 -5.49 -18.53 2.17
C LEU A 17 -4.38 -17.50 1.94
N LEU A 18 -4.45 -16.32 2.56
CA LEU A 18 -3.39 -15.31 2.49
C LEU A 18 -2.07 -15.88 2.98
N LEU A 19 -2.04 -16.44 4.18
CA LEU A 19 -0.81 -17.00 4.77
C LEU A 19 -0.27 -18.19 3.96
N ALA A 20 -1.15 -19.03 3.42
CA ALA A 20 -0.77 -20.17 2.58
C ALA A 20 -0.23 -19.76 1.20
N SER A 21 -0.45 -18.51 0.78
CA SER A 21 -0.09 -18.01 -0.55
C SER A 21 1.33 -17.42 -0.63
N VAL A 22 2.11 -17.52 0.44
CA VAL A 22 3.54 -17.13 0.43
C VAL A 22 4.32 -18.04 -0.50
N GLY A 23 5.05 -17.44 -1.44
CA GLY A 23 5.81 -18.15 -2.48
C GLY A 23 4.94 -18.88 -3.51
N GLN A 24 3.63 -18.64 -3.51
CA GLN A 24 2.69 -19.16 -4.50
C GLN A 24 2.34 -18.08 -5.54
N GLU A 25 1.42 -18.38 -6.46
CA GLU A 25 1.06 -17.48 -7.57
C GLU A 25 0.62 -16.07 -7.11
N ALA A 26 -0.01 -15.94 -5.95
CA ALA A 26 -0.44 -14.64 -5.42
C ALA A 26 0.69 -13.80 -4.80
N HIS A 27 1.87 -14.39 -4.55
CA HIS A 27 3.06 -13.70 -4.03
C HIS A 27 2.80 -12.79 -2.82
N THR A 28 2.04 -13.29 -1.83
CA THR A 28 1.59 -12.47 -0.69
C THR A 28 2.74 -11.91 0.17
N GLU A 29 3.94 -12.48 0.08
CA GLU A 29 5.18 -11.93 0.65
C GLU A 29 5.44 -10.46 0.25
N ILE A 30 4.93 -10.02 -0.91
CA ILE A 30 5.06 -8.61 -1.34
C ILE A 30 4.41 -7.64 -0.36
N LEU A 31 3.32 -8.04 0.32
CA LEU A 31 2.64 -7.21 1.31
C LEU A 31 3.55 -6.91 2.49
N ALA A 32 4.20 -7.94 3.03
CA ALA A 32 5.14 -7.81 4.14
C ALA A 32 6.40 -7.04 3.72
N HIS A 33 6.96 -7.32 2.54
CA HIS A 33 8.10 -6.55 2.04
C HIS A 33 7.78 -5.07 1.82
N THR A 34 6.57 -4.76 1.34
CA THR A 34 6.12 -3.37 1.22
C THR A 34 5.95 -2.73 2.59
N LEU A 35 5.25 -3.36 3.54
CA LEU A 35 5.13 -2.86 4.90
C LEU A 35 6.50 -2.60 5.53
N MET A 36 7.41 -3.59 5.42
CA MET A 36 8.74 -3.52 5.98
C MET A 36 9.51 -2.30 5.47
N ASN A 37 9.59 -2.16 4.15
CA ASN A 37 10.37 -1.10 3.51
C ASN A 37 9.72 0.29 3.64
N THR A 38 8.41 0.34 3.89
CA THR A 38 7.70 1.61 4.04
C THR A 38 7.80 2.13 5.48
N ILE A 39 7.76 1.24 6.48
CA ILE A 39 7.68 1.62 7.88
C ILE A 39 9.06 1.65 8.55
N PHE A 40 9.93 0.66 8.34
CA PHE A 40 11.13 0.51 9.18
C PHE A 40 12.39 1.14 8.58
N VAL A 41 13.25 1.60 9.48
CA VAL A 41 14.66 1.92 9.24
C VAL A 41 15.50 1.22 10.31
N ALA A 42 16.83 1.22 10.19
CA ALA A 42 17.68 0.38 11.05
C ALA A 42 17.51 0.61 12.56
N GLN A 43 17.25 1.85 12.99
CA GLN A 43 17.19 2.23 14.41
C GLN A 43 15.78 2.62 14.89
N SER A 44 14.80 2.68 13.99
CA SER A 44 13.45 3.18 14.31
C SER A 44 12.43 2.75 13.25
N HIS A 45 11.21 3.27 13.36
CA HIS A 45 10.26 3.40 12.26
C HIS A 45 10.27 4.84 11.73
N ARG A 46 9.75 5.02 10.52
CA ARG A 46 9.57 6.34 9.90
C ARG A 46 8.32 6.99 10.47
N ASP A 47 8.46 8.19 11.01
CA ASP A 47 7.32 9.03 11.37
C ASP A 47 6.60 9.54 10.11
N ASP A 48 5.32 9.90 10.26
CA ASP A 48 4.48 10.50 9.23
C ASP A 48 4.35 9.65 7.95
N VAL A 49 4.21 8.34 8.12
CA VAL A 49 4.00 7.38 7.02
C VAL A 49 2.70 6.62 7.23
N ILE A 50 1.88 6.53 6.17
CA ILE A 50 0.70 5.66 6.14
C ILE A 50 0.79 4.68 4.97
N VAL A 51 0.48 3.41 5.24
CA VAL A 51 0.43 2.34 4.24
C VAL A 51 -0.99 1.82 4.14
N HIS A 52 -1.53 1.76 2.93
CA HIS A 52 -2.81 1.13 2.62
C HIS A 52 -2.57 -0.10 1.75
N LEU A 53 -2.90 -1.28 2.28
CA LEU A 53 -2.91 -2.52 1.53
C LEU A 53 -4.35 -2.79 1.07
N VAL A 54 -4.60 -2.80 -0.24
CA VAL A 54 -5.92 -3.08 -0.80
C VAL A 54 -5.94 -4.48 -1.40
N LEU A 55 -6.56 -5.42 -0.71
CA LEU A 55 -6.67 -6.83 -1.11
C LEU A 55 -7.98 -7.03 -1.85
N GLU A 56 -7.91 -7.53 -3.09
CA GLU A 56 -9.08 -7.61 -4.00
C GLU A 56 -9.50 -9.03 -4.42
N SER A 57 -8.75 -10.08 -4.08
CA SER A 57 -9.20 -11.46 -4.34
C SER A 57 -10.23 -11.86 -3.26
N THR A 58 -11.50 -11.68 -3.59
CA THR A 58 -12.61 -11.73 -2.63
C THR A 58 -13.89 -12.28 -3.26
N GLN A 59 -14.79 -12.79 -2.40
CA GLN A 59 -16.15 -13.16 -2.77
C GLN A 59 -17.16 -12.04 -2.51
N ASP A 60 -16.80 -11.02 -1.71
CA ASP A 60 -17.69 -9.93 -1.30
C ASP A 60 -17.14 -8.54 -1.68
N PHE A 61 -16.36 -7.92 -0.79
CA PHE A 61 -15.77 -6.60 -0.91
C PHE A 61 -14.25 -6.71 -0.81
N SER A 62 -13.52 -5.75 -1.37
CA SER A 62 -12.10 -5.62 -1.08
C SER A 62 -11.87 -5.26 0.39
N ARG A 63 -10.70 -5.59 0.90
CA ARG A 63 -10.27 -5.17 2.25
C ARG A 63 -9.12 -4.19 2.11
N THR A 64 -9.33 -2.97 2.58
CA THR A 64 -8.29 -1.96 2.71
C THR A 64 -7.81 -1.98 4.14
N ILE A 65 -6.56 -2.41 4.35
CA ILE A 65 -5.93 -2.43 5.67
C ILE A 65 -4.94 -1.27 5.72
N SER A 66 -5.10 -0.38 6.69
CA SER A 66 -4.28 0.82 6.82
C SER A 66 -3.37 0.72 8.03
N PHE A 67 -2.12 1.14 7.87
CA PHE A 67 -1.06 1.13 8.88
C PHE A 67 -0.53 2.55 9.04
N ASN A 68 -0.80 3.20 10.18
CA ASN A 68 -0.29 4.52 10.53
C ASN A 68 0.95 4.38 11.41
N SER A 69 2.13 4.74 10.88
CA SER A 69 3.40 4.53 11.58
C SER A 69 3.49 5.28 12.92
N ASN A 70 2.82 6.43 13.05
CA ASN A 70 2.83 7.24 14.27
C ASN A 70 2.08 6.59 15.45
N GLU A 71 1.18 5.64 15.17
CA GLU A 71 0.33 5.00 16.18
C GLU A 71 0.63 3.51 16.38
N ILE A 72 1.36 2.89 15.45
CA ILE A 72 1.70 1.47 15.54
C ILE A 72 2.56 1.22 16.76
N SER A 73 2.11 0.28 17.57
CA SER A 73 2.86 -0.25 18.70
C SER A 73 2.88 -1.78 18.62
N ASN A 74 3.94 -2.40 19.14
CA ASN A 74 4.02 -3.86 19.26
C ASN A 74 3.73 -4.63 17.95
N ILE A 75 4.38 -4.25 16.85
CA ILE A 75 4.21 -4.90 15.54
C ILE A 75 4.67 -6.38 15.53
N GLY A 76 5.41 -6.81 16.56
CA GLY A 76 5.82 -8.20 16.77
C GLY A 76 7.09 -8.61 16.00
N GLY A 77 7.68 -7.70 15.23
CA GLY A 77 8.88 -7.91 14.43
C GLY A 77 8.74 -7.32 13.02
N PHE A 78 9.86 -7.17 12.31
CA PHE A 78 9.90 -6.67 10.93
C PHE A 78 10.13 -7.79 9.89
N HIS A 79 10.11 -9.05 10.31
CA HIS A 79 10.22 -10.20 9.42
C HIS A 79 8.87 -10.55 8.78
N GLU A 80 8.90 -11.25 7.65
CA GLU A 80 7.75 -11.51 6.79
C GLU A 80 6.54 -12.08 7.55
N GLN A 81 6.74 -13.17 8.31
CA GLN A 81 5.67 -13.83 9.07
C GLN A 81 4.98 -12.90 10.08
N ALA A 82 5.72 -12.03 10.78
CA ALA A 82 5.12 -11.13 11.77
C ALA A 82 4.19 -10.12 11.09
N LEU A 83 4.63 -9.54 9.97
CA LEU A 83 3.86 -8.56 9.23
C LEU A 83 2.63 -9.19 8.55
N LEU A 84 2.77 -10.38 7.96
CA LEU A 84 1.63 -11.10 7.40
C LEU A 84 0.62 -11.52 8.47
N ASN A 85 1.06 -11.85 9.67
CA ASN A 85 0.14 -12.14 10.78
C ASN A 85 -0.71 -10.92 11.16
N LYS A 86 -0.18 -9.69 11.07
CA LYS A 86 -0.97 -8.46 11.28
C LYS A 86 -2.02 -8.27 10.19
N VAL A 87 -1.67 -8.52 8.93
CA VAL A 87 -2.60 -8.50 7.80
C VAL A 87 -3.69 -9.56 7.98
N ALA A 88 -3.32 -10.81 8.30
CA ALA A 88 -4.25 -11.90 8.56
C ALA A 88 -5.21 -11.59 9.73
N ARG A 89 -4.70 -10.99 10.82
CA ARG A 89 -5.52 -10.54 11.95
C ARG A 89 -6.54 -9.47 11.54
N ALA A 90 -6.14 -8.50 10.73
CA ALA A 90 -7.05 -7.50 10.20
C ALA A 90 -8.15 -8.12 9.31
N LEU A 91 -7.79 -9.11 8.49
CA LEU A 91 -8.76 -9.87 7.70
C LEU A 91 -9.75 -10.64 8.58
N ASP A 92 -9.29 -11.31 9.64
CA ASP A 92 -10.17 -12.00 10.59
C ASP A 92 -11.15 -11.05 11.27
N ILE A 93 -10.69 -9.87 11.70
CA ILE A 93 -11.53 -8.83 12.29
C ILE A 93 -12.54 -8.29 11.28
N SER A 94 -12.22 -8.33 9.98
CA SER A 94 -13.11 -7.84 8.93
C SER A 94 -14.27 -8.77 8.55
N LYS A 95 -14.29 -9.99 9.09
CA LYS A 95 -15.34 -10.98 8.79
C LYS A 95 -16.72 -10.42 9.18
N GLY A 96 -17.67 -10.54 8.25
CA GLY A 96 -19.05 -10.06 8.41
C GLY A 96 -19.23 -8.54 8.34
N MET A 97 -18.23 -7.77 7.88
CA MET A 97 -18.41 -6.34 7.61
C MET A 97 -19.29 -6.12 6.38
N SER A 98 -20.22 -5.17 6.46
CA SER A 98 -20.95 -4.67 5.29
C SER A 98 -20.10 -3.68 4.49
N LYS A 99 -20.57 -3.29 3.31
CA LYS A 99 -19.92 -2.29 2.46
C LYS A 99 -19.64 -0.98 3.22
N GLU A 100 -18.47 -0.38 2.95
CA GLU A 100 -18.06 0.93 3.50
C GLU A 100 -18.04 1.01 5.03
N GLN A 101 -17.77 -0.12 5.70
CA GLN A 101 -17.52 -0.15 7.14
C GLN A 101 -16.03 -0.03 7.46
N GLU A 102 -15.75 0.36 8.70
CA GLU A 102 -14.43 0.43 9.29
C GLU A 102 -14.41 -0.28 10.64
N ARG A 103 -13.31 -0.98 10.95
CA ARG A 103 -13.02 -1.52 12.27
C ARG A 103 -11.57 -1.23 12.65
N ILE A 104 -11.37 -0.86 13.91
CA ILE A 104 -10.03 -0.76 14.51
C ILE A 104 -9.54 -2.18 14.81
N VAL A 105 -8.32 -2.49 14.39
CA VAL A 105 -7.67 -3.79 14.62
C VAL A 105 -6.81 -3.73 15.87
N GLU A 106 -5.92 -2.75 15.93
CA GLU A 106 -5.03 -2.40 17.04
C GLU A 106 -4.55 -0.95 16.84
N PRO A 107 -3.83 -0.32 17.81
CA PRO A 107 -3.31 1.03 17.62
C PRO A 107 -2.54 1.18 16.31
N GLY A 108 -2.93 2.15 15.47
CA GLY A 108 -2.35 2.39 14.16
C GLY A 108 -2.70 1.38 13.07
N ILE A 109 -3.59 0.40 13.31
CA ILE A 109 -4.07 -0.53 12.27
C ILE A 109 -5.59 -0.52 12.18
N THR A 110 -6.11 -0.24 10.99
CA THR A 110 -7.55 -0.30 10.69
C THR A 110 -7.82 -1.19 9.49
N VAL A 111 -9.05 -1.72 9.40
CA VAL A 111 -9.54 -2.44 8.23
C VAL A 111 -10.86 -1.84 7.76
N ARG A 112 -10.98 -1.62 6.45
CA ARG A 112 -12.15 -1.03 5.80
C ARG A 112 -12.62 -1.88 4.62
N THR A 113 -13.93 -1.95 4.41
CA THR A 113 -14.57 -2.59 3.24
C THR A 113 -14.84 -1.57 2.12
N ILE A 114 -13.78 -0.87 1.69
CA ILE A 114 -13.80 0.11 0.60
C ILE A 114 -12.96 -0.37 -0.59
N SER A 115 -13.35 0.04 -1.80
CA SER A 115 -12.61 -0.24 -3.04
C SER A 115 -11.37 0.63 -3.17
N PHE A 116 -10.42 0.17 -4.00
CA PHE A 116 -9.27 0.97 -4.40
C PHE A 116 -9.69 2.33 -4.95
N GLU A 117 -10.69 2.36 -5.84
CA GLU A 117 -11.15 3.60 -6.46
C GLU A 117 -11.75 4.58 -5.43
N LYS A 118 -12.49 4.08 -4.44
CA LYS A 118 -13.05 4.90 -3.37
C LYS A 118 -11.95 5.42 -2.43
N LEU A 119 -11.00 4.56 -2.04
CA LEU A 119 -9.84 4.95 -1.24
C LEU A 119 -9.05 6.07 -1.93
N VAL A 120 -8.72 5.91 -3.21
CA VAL A 120 -7.91 6.89 -3.93
C VAL A 120 -8.68 8.20 -4.15
N GLN A 121 -10.01 8.15 -4.28
CA GLN A 121 -10.83 9.35 -4.31
C GLN A 121 -10.75 10.11 -2.97
N GLU A 122 -10.85 9.42 -1.83
CA GLU A 122 -10.70 10.04 -0.49
C GLU A 122 -9.29 10.62 -0.33
N LEU A 123 -8.24 9.87 -0.69
CA LEU A 123 -6.86 10.34 -0.58
C LEU A 123 -6.57 11.56 -1.47
N ALA A 124 -7.25 11.70 -2.61
CA ALA A 124 -7.05 12.85 -3.51
C ALA A 124 -7.49 14.19 -2.90
N GLU A 125 -8.26 14.19 -1.81
CA GLU A 125 -8.67 15.40 -1.10
C GLU A 125 -7.49 16.05 -0.35
N ASP A 126 -6.58 15.24 0.20
CA ASP A 126 -5.48 15.69 1.06
C ASP A 126 -4.07 15.37 0.53
N TYR A 127 -3.96 14.51 -0.49
CA TYR A 127 -2.69 14.03 -1.05
C TYR A 127 -2.55 14.28 -2.54
N GLN A 128 -1.35 14.66 -2.97
CA GLN A 128 -0.96 14.61 -4.38
C GLN A 128 -0.68 13.16 -4.77
N LEU A 129 -1.46 12.63 -5.72
CA LEU A 129 -1.34 11.25 -6.18
C LEU A 129 -0.19 11.10 -7.19
N PHE A 130 0.61 10.07 -7.01
CA PHE A 130 1.67 9.64 -7.93
C PHE A 130 1.51 8.18 -8.29
N MET A 131 1.73 7.82 -9.54
CA MET A 131 1.68 6.44 -10.00
C MET A 131 2.94 6.05 -10.76
N MET A 132 3.38 4.81 -10.55
CA MET A 132 4.57 4.28 -11.21
C MET A 132 4.29 4.00 -12.69
N ASP A 133 5.06 4.63 -13.57
CA ASP A 133 5.02 4.39 -15.01
C ASP A 133 6.43 4.56 -15.58
N LYS A 134 6.91 3.57 -16.35
CA LYS A 134 8.24 3.61 -16.97
C LYS A 134 8.45 4.84 -17.87
N LYS A 135 7.37 5.40 -18.42
CA LYS A 135 7.37 6.60 -19.27
C LYS A 135 7.03 7.89 -18.50
N GLY A 136 6.87 7.81 -17.17
CA GLY A 136 6.67 8.98 -16.33
C GLY A 136 7.92 9.83 -16.20
N THR A 137 7.77 11.02 -15.62
CA THR A 137 8.89 11.91 -15.27
C THR A 137 9.82 11.19 -14.31
N SER A 138 11.13 11.33 -14.46
CA SER A 138 12.10 10.76 -13.52
C SER A 138 11.79 11.28 -12.11
N ILE A 139 11.79 10.40 -11.10
CA ILE A 139 11.55 10.83 -9.71
C ILE A 139 12.54 11.91 -9.25
N ARG A 140 13.77 11.89 -9.79
CA ARG A 140 14.83 12.86 -9.49
C ARG A 140 14.56 14.26 -10.04
N GLU A 141 13.63 14.37 -10.99
CA GLU A 141 13.21 15.63 -11.62
C GLU A 141 11.82 16.06 -11.10
N GLN A 142 11.18 15.24 -10.26
CA GLN A 142 9.85 15.49 -9.75
C GLN A 142 9.92 16.27 -8.44
N GLU A 143 9.34 17.46 -8.43
CA GLU A 143 9.09 18.19 -7.19
C GLU A 143 7.89 17.59 -6.44
N PHE A 144 8.05 17.38 -5.14
CA PHE A 144 6.99 16.88 -4.26
C PHE A 144 6.47 18.01 -3.38
N VAL A 145 5.27 18.50 -3.68
CA VAL A 145 4.60 19.57 -2.91
C VAL A 145 3.51 18.94 -2.04
N GLY A 146 3.45 19.35 -0.76
CA GLY A 146 2.43 18.88 0.18
C GLY A 146 2.63 17.42 0.60
N ASN A 147 1.53 16.68 0.74
CA ASN A 147 1.56 15.27 1.14
C ASN A 147 1.54 14.36 -0.11
N PRO A 148 2.63 13.65 -0.45
CA PRO A 148 2.63 12.74 -1.58
C PRO A 148 1.97 11.40 -1.23
N CYS A 149 1.19 10.85 -2.18
CA CYS A 149 0.62 9.51 -2.10
C CYS A 149 1.03 8.66 -3.32
N PHE A 150 1.76 7.57 -3.09
CA PHE A 150 2.31 6.71 -4.12
C PHE A 150 1.46 5.46 -4.35
N LEU A 151 0.95 5.31 -5.57
CA LEU A 151 0.11 4.20 -6.00
C LEU A 151 0.98 3.11 -6.64
N LEU A 152 1.00 1.96 -5.99
CA LEU A 152 1.71 0.75 -6.37
C LEU A 152 0.71 -0.38 -6.69
N THR A 153 1.13 -1.33 -7.51
CA THR A 153 0.37 -2.54 -7.83
C THR A 153 1.26 -3.75 -7.59
N ASP A 154 0.65 -4.90 -7.32
CA ASP A 154 1.36 -6.18 -7.24
C ASP A 154 1.92 -6.61 -8.62
N HIS A 155 2.25 -7.89 -8.78
CA HIS A 155 2.73 -8.42 -10.06
C HIS A 155 1.67 -8.31 -11.18
N ILE A 156 0.41 -8.00 -10.85
CA ILE A 156 -0.65 -7.78 -11.83
C ILE A 156 -0.70 -6.28 -12.16
N PRO A 157 -0.56 -5.89 -13.45
CA PRO A 157 -0.59 -4.49 -13.83
C PRO A 157 -1.96 -3.87 -13.54
N MET A 158 -1.95 -2.56 -13.29
CA MET A 158 -3.15 -1.79 -13.05
C MET A 158 -4.07 -1.83 -14.30
N PRO A 159 -5.39 -2.03 -14.15
CA PRO A 159 -6.30 -2.06 -15.29
C PRO A 159 -6.31 -0.73 -16.05
N LYS A 160 -6.41 -0.78 -17.40
CA LYS A 160 -6.53 0.43 -18.25
C LYS A 160 -7.62 1.40 -17.80
N LYS A 161 -8.75 0.88 -17.29
CA LYS A 161 -9.87 1.70 -16.79
C LYS A 161 -9.47 2.52 -15.56
N SER A 162 -8.69 1.94 -14.64
CA SER A 162 -8.23 2.63 -13.43
C SER A 162 -7.31 3.80 -13.79
N PHE A 163 -6.46 3.69 -14.82
CA PHE A 163 -5.63 4.81 -15.29
C PHE A 163 -6.44 6.06 -15.68
N ASN A 164 -7.59 5.89 -16.34
CA ASN A 164 -8.43 7.02 -16.74
C ASN A 164 -9.04 7.73 -15.53
N SER A 165 -9.47 6.96 -14.52
CA SER A 165 -9.98 7.52 -13.27
C SER A 165 -8.88 8.24 -12.50
N LEU A 166 -7.70 7.63 -12.36
CA LEU A 166 -6.55 8.25 -11.69
C LEU A 166 -6.10 9.55 -12.37
N LYS A 167 -6.10 9.58 -13.71
CA LYS A 167 -5.80 10.80 -14.46
C LYS A 167 -6.80 11.93 -14.15
N ARG A 168 -8.09 11.61 -14.00
CA ARG A 168 -9.13 12.59 -13.63
C ARG A 168 -8.96 13.10 -12.19
N LEU A 169 -8.40 12.28 -11.31
CA LEU A 169 -8.04 12.65 -9.93
C LEU A 169 -6.68 13.36 -9.85
N GLY A 170 -6.06 13.74 -10.99
CA GLY A 170 -4.80 14.48 -10.99
C GLY A 170 -3.55 13.65 -10.69
N ALA A 171 -3.61 12.31 -10.83
CA ALA A 171 -2.45 11.47 -10.59
C ALA A 171 -1.32 11.74 -11.61
N ILE A 172 -0.12 11.99 -11.08
CA ILE A 172 1.09 12.26 -11.85
C ILE A 172 1.86 10.95 -12.06
N LYS A 173 2.35 10.73 -13.28
CA LYS A 173 3.15 9.55 -13.62
C LYS A 173 4.62 9.81 -13.36
N ILE A 174 5.25 8.96 -12.55
CA ILE A 174 6.68 9.04 -12.26
C ILE A 174 7.39 7.72 -12.55
N SER A 175 8.67 7.81 -12.89
CA SER A 175 9.55 6.69 -13.19
C SER A 175 10.68 6.60 -12.16
N LEU A 176 10.94 5.39 -11.67
CA LEU A 176 12.04 5.10 -10.72
C LEU A 176 13.28 4.53 -11.42
N GLY A 177 13.24 4.41 -12.75
CA GLY A 177 14.33 3.89 -13.55
C GLY A 177 13.87 2.99 -14.71
N PRO A 178 14.82 2.43 -15.47
CA PRO A 178 14.53 1.70 -16.70
C PRO A 178 14.04 0.26 -16.48
N LYS A 179 14.27 -0.31 -15.28
CA LYS A 179 13.91 -1.69 -14.94
C LYS A 179 12.54 -1.74 -14.27
N MET A 180 11.80 -2.82 -14.55
CA MET A 180 10.61 -3.15 -13.75
C MET A 180 11.08 -3.66 -12.40
N LEU A 181 10.54 -3.09 -11.33
CA LEU A 181 10.92 -3.39 -9.95
C LEU A 181 9.72 -3.97 -9.20
N PHE A 182 10.00 -4.70 -8.13
CA PHE A 182 8.95 -5.06 -7.18
C PHE A 182 8.42 -3.81 -6.47
N ALA A 183 7.14 -3.82 -6.09
CA ALA A 183 6.53 -2.71 -5.37
C ALA A 183 7.32 -2.34 -4.10
N SER A 184 7.85 -3.33 -3.38
CA SER A 184 8.70 -3.13 -2.21
C SER A 184 10.03 -2.41 -2.51
N GLN A 185 10.64 -2.66 -3.67
CA GLN A 185 11.84 -1.94 -4.11
C GLN A 185 11.50 -0.51 -4.53
N CYS A 186 10.35 -0.30 -5.16
CA CYS A 186 9.86 1.04 -5.50
C CYS A 186 9.74 1.91 -4.25
N VAL A 187 9.20 1.36 -3.15
CA VAL A 187 9.11 2.05 -1.85
C VAL A 187 10.48 2.53 -1.38
N VAL A 188 11.50 1.66 -1.40
CA VAL A 188 12.86 2.01 -0.95
C VAL A 188 13.42 3.17 -1.76
N LEU A 189 13.26 3.14 -3.09
CA LEU A 189 13.73 4.21 -3.98
C LEU A 189 12.98 5.53 -3.75
N ILE A 190 11.66 5.47 -3.56
CA ILE A 190 10.83 6.64 -3.25
C ILE A 190 11.29 7.26 -1.94
N HIS A 191 11.45 6.45 -0.89
CA HIS A 191 11.94 6.94 0.40
C HIS A 191 13.32 7.56 0.28
N ASN A 192 14.24 6.91 -0.42
CA ASN A 192 15.58 7.44 -0.63
C ASN A 192 15.54 8.83 -1.29
N GLU A 193 14.74 9.02 -2.34
CA GLU A 193 14.63 10.31 -3.02
C GLU A 193 13.99 11.39 -2.13
N LEU A 194 12.93 11.04 -1.40
CA LEU A 194 12.27 11.96 -0.48
C LEU A 194 13.16 12.31 0.71
N ASP A 195 14.00 11.40 1.19
CA ASP A 195 14.94 11.64 2.29
C ASP A 195 16.10 12.55 1.88
N LEU A 196 16.51 12.51 0.60
CA LEU A 196 17.53 13.40 0.05
C LEU A 196 17.02 14.82 -0.25
N SER A 197 15.70 14.97 -0.45
CA SER A 197 15.03 16.24 -0.74
C SER A 197 14.58 17.00 0.52
N LEU A 198 14.77 16.42 1.70
CA LEU A 198 14.46 17.04 3.01
C LEU A 198 15.59 17.93 3.53
#